data_AF-A0A812GRE1-F1
#
_entry.id   AF-A0A812GRE1-F1
#
_cell.length_a   1.000
_cell.length_b   1.000
_cell.length_c   1.000
_cell.angle_alpha   90.00
_cell.angle_beta   90.00
_cell.angle_gamma   90.00
#
_symmetry.space_group_name_H-M   'P 1'
#
loop_
_entity.id
_entity.type
_entity.pdbx_description
1 polymer ?
#
loop_
_entity_poly.entity_id
_entity_poly.type
_entity_poly.pdbx_seq_one_letter_code
_entity_poly.pdbx_strand_id
1 'polypeptide(L)'
;MKKNKARLNQALKEIEGGEGGATKAQAKALREEGFKVFARRLNPKAPVGKLRKPTQKWIRDNLTQEQAGLILRVMRGAPKESWETELPARPFTQVDKRKANDALVKELTRGR
;
A
#
# COMPACT_ATOMS: atom_id res chain seq x y z
N MET A 1 -5.60 15.31 3.02
CA MET A 1 -4.88 15.18 1.72
C MET A 1 -3.75 16.18 1.49
N LYS A 2 -3.87 17.50 1.78
CA LYS A 2 -2.81 18.50 1.49
C LYS A 2 -1.48 18.26 2.23
N LYS A 3 -1.52 17.75 3.47
CA LYS A 3 -0.33 17.46 4.30
C LYS A 3 0.62 16.41 3.68
N ASN A 4 0.09 15.42 2.93
CA ASN A 4 0.90 14.39 2.29
C ASN A 4 1.68 14.91 1.07
N LYS A 5 1.12 15.86 0.32
CA LYS A 5 1.82 16.48 -0.83
C LYS A 5 2.99 17.36 -0.41
N ALA A 6 2.85 18.10 0.69
CA ALA A 6 3.93 18.95 1.20
C ALA A 6 5.12 18.11 1.72
N ARG A 7 4.83 17.05 2.49
CA ARG A 7 5.85 16.09 2.96
C ARG A 7 6.54 15.36 1.82
N LEU A 8 5.80 14.98 0.77
CA LEU A 8 6.36 14.40 -0.45
C LEU A 8 7.36 15.35 -1.12
N ASN A 9 6.98 16.62 -1.34
CA ASN A 9 7.83 17.59 -2.00
C ASN A 9 9.10 17.88 -1.19
N GLN A 10 9.00 17.86 0.14
CA GLN A 10 10.13 18.00 1.03
C GLN A 10 11.07 16.79 0.93
N ALA A 11 10.53 15.56 1.04
CA ALA A 11 11.32 14.34 0.91
C ALA A 11 12.00 14.21 -0.46
N LEU A 12 11.32 14.59 -1.55
CA LEU A 12 11.92 14.62 -2.90
C LEU A 12 13.07 15.63 -3.04
N LYS A 13 13.06 16.70 -2.23
CA LYS A 13 14.11 17.74 -2.21
C LYS A 13 15.30 17.33 -1.34
N GLU A 14 15.06 16.56 -0.29
CA GLU A 14 16.07 16.06 0.65
C GLU A 14 16.79 14.80 0.18
N ILE A 15 16.21 14.05 -0.77
CA ILE A 15 16.88 12.94 -1.43
C ILE A 15 18.06 13.48 -2.27
N GLU A 16 19.27 13.37 -1.74
CA GLU A 16 20.52 13.44 -2.51
C GLU A 16 20.54 12.25 -3.44
N GLY A 17 20.02 12.43 -4.65
CA GLY A 17 19.71 11.36 -5.58
C GLY A 17 20.85 10.35 -5.72
N GLY A 18 20.61 9.12 -5.24
CA GLY A 18 21.56 8.01 -5.36
C GLY A 18 22.08 7.84 -6.78
N GLU A 19 23.32 7.34 -6.91
CA GLU A 19 24.01 7.18 -8.19
C GLU A 19 23.23 6.24 -9.12
N GLY A 20 22.44 6.83 -10.03
CA GLY A 20 21.71 6.07 -11.04
C GLY A 20 20.34 6.65 -11.39
N GLY A 21 20.07 6.67 -12.69
CA GLY A 21 18.73 6.89 -13.21
C GLY A 21 17.76 5.78 -12.78
N ALA A 22 16.46 6.06 -12.83
CA ALA A 22 15.44 5.07 -12.47
C ALA A 22 15.62 3.75 -13.25
N THR A 23 15.27 2.63 -12.63
CA THR A 23 15.38 1.32 -13.29
C THR A 23 14.31 1.15 -14.39
N LYS A 24 14.55 0.25 -15.35
CA LYS A 24 13.57 -0.06 -16.41
C LYS A 24 12.23 -0.56 -15.83
N ALA A 25 12.29 -1.35 -14.77
CA ALA A 25 11.10 -1.85 -14.08
C ALA A 25 10.30 -0.70 -13.43
N GLN A 26 10.97 0.21 -12.73
CA GLN A 26 10.33 1.40 -12.14
C GLN A 26 9.71 2.31 -13.21
N ALA A 27 10.42 2.55 -14.32
CA ALA A 27 9.90 3.36 -15.42
C ALA A 27 8.66 2.75 -16.09
N LYS A 28 8.64 1.41 -16.23
CA LYS A 28 7.46 0.67 -16.72
C LYS A 28 6.30 0.81 -15.73
N ALA A 29 6.53 0.54 -14.46
CA ALA A 29 5.53 0.64 -13.40
C ALA A 29 4.92 2.05 -13.32
N LEU A 30 5.74 3.10 -13.33
CA LEU A 30 5.25 4.49 -13.28
C LEU A 30 4.30 4.82 -14.43
N ARG A 31 4.60 4.30 -15.63
CA ARG A 31 3.78 4.53 -16.81
C ARG A 31 2.45 3.77 -16.75
N GLU A 32 2.45 2.57 -16.19
CA GLU A 32 1.26 1.75 -15.94
C GLU A 32 0.34 2.40 -14.90
N GLU A 33 0.91 2.89 -13.79
CA GLU A 33 0.19 3.64 -12.75
C GLU A 33 -0.33 5.01 -13.22
N GLY A 34 0.02 5.43 -14.45
CA GLY A 34 -0.50 6.63 -15.07
C GLY A 34 0.24 7.92 -14.68
N PHE A 35 1.52 7.82 -14.34
CA PHE A 35 2.37 8.97 -14.03
C PHE A 35 2.34 10.00 -15.18
N LYS A 36 2.14 11.27 -14.81
CA LYS A 36 2.08 12.40 -15.74
C LYS A 36 2.99 13.51 -15.26
N VAL A 37 3.62 14.18 -16.22
CA VAL A 37 4.40 15.39 -15.99
C VAL A 37 3.89 16.49 -16.92
N PHE A 38 4.19 17.74 -16.57
CA PHE A 38 3.85 18.86 -17.45
C PHE A 38 4.55 18.72 -18.80
N ALA A 39 3.81 18.95 -19.88
CA ALA A 39 4.28 18.80 -21.25
C ALA A 39 5.53 19.65 -21.52
N ARG A 40 5.67 20.80 -20.86
CA ARG A 40 6.86 21.66 -20.94
C ARG A 40 8.14 21.02 -20.41
N ARG A 41 8.05 20.05 -19.49
CA ARG A 41 9.21 19.27 -19.03
C ARG A 41 9.70 18.28 -20.09
N LEU A 42 8.87 17.93 -21.08
CA LEU A 42 9.25 17.08 -22.21
C LEU A 42 9.66 17.92 -23.43
N ASN A 43 8.91 18.97 -23.71
CA ASN A 43 9.15 19.87 -24.83
C ASN A 43 8.88 21.31 -24.38
N PRO A 44 9.89 22.18 -24.31
CA PRO A 44 9.74 23.57 -23.89
C PRO A 44 8.71 24.36 -24.70
N LYS A 45 8.48 24.01 -25.97
CA LYS A 45 7.50 24.65 -26.86
C LYS A 45 6.06 24.17 -26.64
N ALA A 46 5.83 23.23 -25.73
CA ALA A 46 4.50 22.71 -25.46
C ALA A 46 3.59 23.73 -24.75
N PRO A 47 2.27 23.65 -24.96
CA PRO A 47 1.32 24.52 -24.29
C PRO A 47 1.41 24.41 -22.77
N VAL A 48 1.26 25.55 -22.10
CA VAL A 48 1.30 25.67 -20.63
C VAL A 48 0.18 24.82 -20.02
N GLY A 49 0.44 24.17 -18.89
CA GLY A 49 -0.59 23.47 -18.11
C GLY A 49 -1.01 22.10 -18.63
N LYS A 50 -0.64 21.70 -19.85
CA LYS A 50 -0.98 20.37 -20.37
C LYS A 50 -0.13 19.29 -19.69
N LEU A 51 -0.76 18.22 -19.20
CA LEU A 51 -0.09 17.05 -18.64
C LEU A 51 0.08 15.97 -19.72
N ARG A 52 1.24 15.29 -19.73
CA ARG A 52 1.53 14.17 -20.65
C ARG A 52 2.19 13.01 -19.90
N LYS A 53 1.94 11.80 -20.38
CA LYS A 53 2.66 10.60 -19.93
C LYS A 53 4.08 10.63 -20.52
N PRO A 54 5.15 10.60 -19.70
CA PRO A 54 6.52 10.57 -20.21
C PRO A 54 6.88 9.20 -20.80
N THR A 55 7.93 9.16 -21.63
CA THR A 55 8.48 7.91 -22.15
C THR A 55 9.33 7.22 -21.07
N GLN A 56 9.53 5.90 -21.19
CA GLN A 56 10.38 5.16 -20.25
C GLN A 56 11.82 5.70 -20.25
N LYS A 57 12.36 6.09 -21.41
CA LYS A 57 13.69 6.71 -21.50
C LYS A 57 13.74 8.00 -20.68
N TRP A 58 12.77 8.90 -20.87
CA TRP A 58 12.71 10.16 -20.13
C TRP A 58 12.68 9.93 -18.61
N ILE A 59 11.90 8.96 -18.13
CA ILE A 59 11.81 8.63 -16.70
C ILE A 59 13.18 8.22 -16.14
N ARG A 60 13.92 7.37 -16.86
CA ARG A 60 15.25 6.93 -16.43
C ARG A 60 16.28 8.05 -16.43
N ASP A 61 16.20 8.94 -17.42
CA ASP A 61 17.16 10.04 -17.57
C ASP A 61 16.90 11.21 -16.60
N ASN A 62 15.65 11.38 -16.14
CA ASN A 62 15.23 12.56 -15.37
C ASN A 62 14.85 12.28 -13.92
N LEU A 63 14.62 11.02 -13.54
CA LEU A 63 14.33 10.63 -12.15
C LEU A 63 15.43 9.72 -11.64
N THR A 64 15.84 9.93 -10.40
CA THR A 64 16.68 8.97 -9.70
C THR A 64 15.87 7.74 -9.28
N GLN A 65 16.56 6.63 -9.00
CA GLN A 65 15.93 5.39 -8.54
C GLN A 65 15.06 5.60 -7.29
N GLU A 66 15.52 6.43 -6.36
CA GLU A 66 14.81 6.73 -5.11
C GLU A 66 13.58 7.59 -5.32
N GLN A 67 13.68 8.63 -6.14
CA GLN A 67 12.55 9.48 -6.51
C GLN A 67 11.46 8.67 -7.21
N ALA A 68 11.84 7.80 -8.16
CA ALA A 68 10.89 6.92 -8.85
C ALA A 68 10.19 5.95 -7.89
N GLY A 69 10.94 5.36 -6.95
CA GLY A 69 10.39 4.48 -5.91
C GLY A 69 9.41 5.20 -4.98
N LEU A 70 9.76 6.41 -4.54
CA LEU A 70 8.90 7.22 -3.67
C LEU A 70 7.60 7.61 -4.37
N ILE A 71 7.68 8.05 -5.63
CA ILE A 71 6.51 8.39 -6.45
C ILE A 71 5.61 7.16 -6.59
N LEU A 72 6.17 5.99 -6.91
CA LEU A 72 5.40 4.74 -7.02
C LEU A 72 4.68 4.39 -5.72
N ARG A 73 5.35 4.51 -4.58
CA ARG A 73 4.75 4.24 -3.27
C ARG A 73 3.58 5.18 -3.00
N VAL A 74 3.72 6.45 -3.36
CA VAL A 74 2.64 7.45 -3.16
C VAL A 74 1.48 7.24 -4.12
N MET A 75 1.75 6.81 -5.35
CA MET A 75 0.71 6.49 -6.34
C MET A 75 -0.09 5.24 -5.96
N ARG A 76 0.59 4.19 -5.46
CA ARG A 76 -0.05 2.93 -5.04
C ARG A 76 -0.73 3.02 -3.67
N GLY A 77 -0.38 4.03 -2.89
CA GLY A 77 -0.81 4.16 -1.50
C GLY A 77 0.13 3.45 -0.53
N ALA A 78 0.04 3.84 0.75
CA ALA A 78 0.78 3.15 1.79
C ALA A 78 0.20 1.74 2.00
N PRO A 79 1.04 0.72 2.22
CA PRO A 79 0.54 -0.57 2.68
C PRO A 79 -0.22 -0.38 4.00
N LYS A 80 -1.24 -1.21 4.25
CA LYS A 80 -1.95 -1.18 5.54
C LYS A 80 -0.95 -1.48 6.66
N GLU A 81 -0.91 -0.62 7.67
CA GLU A 81 0.00 -0.77 8.83
C GLU A 81 -0.41 -1.98 9.70
N SER A 82 -1.70 -2.29 9.72
CA SER A 82 -2.24 -3.47 10.38
C SER A 82 -3.45 -4.00 9.61
N TRP A 83 -3.71 -5.29 9.79
CA TRP A 83 -4.92 -5.95 9.33
C TRP A 83 -5.59 -6.55 10.56
N GLU A 84 -6.85 -6.22 10.78
CA GLU A 84 -7.65 -6.78 11.87
C GLU A 84 -8.29 -8.07 11.38
N THR A 85 -8.13 -9.15 12.15
CA THR A 85 -8.78 -10.44 11.87
C THR A 85 -9.89 -10.63 12.86
N GLU A 86 -11.13 -10.68 12.37
CA GLU A 86 -12.26 -11.11 13.20
C GLU A 86 -12.14 -12.62 13.42
N LEU A 87 -11.62 -13.00 14.59
CA LEU A 87 -11.63 -14.40 15.01
C LEU A 87 -13.06 -14.75 15.44
N PRO A 88 -13.71 -15.76 14.81
CA PRO A 88 -15.02 -16.17 15.26
C PRO A 88 -14.93 -16.66 16.71
N ALA A 89 -15.96 -16.37 17.51
CA ALA A 89 -16.04 -16.88 18.87
C ALA A 89 -15.96 -18.42 18.83
N ARG A 90 -15.01 -18.99 19.56
CA ARG A 90 -14.85 -20.44 19.62
C ARG A 90 -16.12 -21.05 20.20
N PRO A 91 -16.75 -22.05 19.55
CA PRO A 91 -17.85 -22.76 20.15
C PRO A 91 -17.32 -23.54 21.37
N PHE A 92 -17.69 -23.10 22.58
CA PHE A 92 -17.46 -23.87 23.78
C PHE A 92 -18.38 -25.08 23.77
N THR A 93 -17.87 -26.22 23.30
CA THR A 93 -18.59 -27.51 23.29
C THR A 93 -18.87 -28.09 24.68
N GLN A 94 -18.37 -27.44 25.74
CA GLN A 94 -18.39 -27.99 27.11
C GLN A 94 -19.54 -27.53 28.00
N VAL A 95 -20.46 -26.67 27.55
CA VAL A 95 -21.50 -26.12 28.45
C VAL A 95 -22.91 -26.32 27.89
N ASP A 96 -23.25 -27.52 27.45
CA ASP A 96 -24.65 -27.92 27.52
C ASP A 96 -24.96 -28.32 28.96
N LYS A 97 -25.38 -27.34 29.76
CA LYS A 97 -25.73 -27.52 31.18
C LYS A 97 -26.73 -28.66 31.38
N ARG A 98 -27.56 -28.96 30.37
CA ARG A 98 -28.51 -30.07 30.41
C ARG A 98 -27.79 -31.41 30.38
N LYS A 99 -26.86 -31.62 29.44
CA LYS A 99 -26.05 -32.84 29.38
C LYS A 99 -25.17 -33.05 30.62
N ALA A 100 -24.65 -31.96 31.19
CA ALA A 100 -23.91 -32.02 32.44
C ALA A 100 -24.79 -32.47 33.62
N ASN A 101 -26.00 -31.90 33.73
CA ASN A 101 -26.97 -32.29 34.76
C ASN A 101 -27.48 -33.72 34.56
N ASP A 102 -27.77 -34.14 33.33
CA ASP A 102 -28.24 -35.49 33.02
C ASP A 102 -27.18 -36.55 33.38
N ALA A 103 -25.91 -36.28 33.10
CA ALA A 103 -24.81 -37.15 33.52
C ALA A 103 -24.68 -37.21 35.05
N LEU A 104 -24.85 -36.08 35.73
CA LEU A 104 -24.75 -35.98 37.19
C LEU A 104 -25.90 -36.70 37.89
N VAL A 105 -27.13 -36.56 37.38
CA VAL A 105 -28.31 -37.31 37.84
C VAL A 105 -28.10 -38.80 37.66
N LYS A 106 -27.58 -39.23 36.50
CA LYS A 106 -27.29 -40.63 36.21
C LYS A 106 -26.32 -41.25 37.23
N GLU A 107 -25.26 -40.54 37.59
CA GLU A 107 -24.30 -40.98 38.61
C GLU A 107 -24.93 -41.03 40.02
N LEU A 108 -25.73 -40.03 40.41
CA LEU A 108 -26.43 -40.03 41.71
C LEU A 108 -27.44 -41.18 41.85
N THR A 109 -28.10 -41.57 40.76
CA THR A 109 -29.05 -42.69 40.76
C THR A 109 -28.38 -44.06 40.68
N ARG A 110 -27.12 -44.13 40.24
CA ARG A 110 -26.37 -45.39 40.09
C ARG A 110 -25.89 -45.96 41.42
N GLY A 111 -25.76 -45.12 42.44
CA GLY A 111 -25.28 -45.48 43.78
C GLY A 111 -26.37 -45.67 44.84
N ARG A 112 -27.64 -45.74 44.45
CA ARG A 112 -28.77 -46.18 45.31
C ARG A 112 -29.27 -47.52 44.83
#